data_AF-A0A3N2PX69-F1
#
_entry.id   AF-A0A3N2PX69-F1
#
_cell.length_a   1.000
_cell.length_b   1.000
_cell.length_c   1.000
_cell.angle_alpha   90.00
_cell.angle_beta   90.00
_cell.angle_gamma   90.00
#
_symmetry.space_group_name_H-M   'P 1'
#
loop_
_entity.id
_entity.type
_entity.pdbx_description
1 polymer ?
#
loop_
_entity_poly.entity_id
_entity_poly.type
_entity_poly.pdbx_seq_one_letter_code
_entity_poly.pdbx_strand_id
1 'polypeptide(L)'
;MTTTRETSRATKAFLAKFRRRKHTIYSKLRDIHEDCNAEVYLAIRYRGKFYCFAALDDTNFPPPVSEILGVLRVYSKPTPFSSPGSFFNPPENLAPDTIEWKTLI
;
A
#
# COMPACT_ATOMS: atom_id res chain seq x y z
N MET A 1 -38.93 -4.47 3.81
CA MET A 1 -38.64 -5.58 2.88
C MET A 1 -37.99 -5.00 1.62
N THR A 2 -36.67 -5.03 1.51
CA THR A 2 -35.92 -4.50 0.35
C THR A 2 -35.98 -5.48 -0.81
N THR A 3 -36.44 -5.01 -1.97
CA THR A 3 -36.72 -5.85 -3.14
C THR A 3 -35.44 -6.30 -3.85
N THR A 4 -35.44 -7.51 -4.38
CA THR A 4 -34.31 -8.22 -5.03
C THR A 4 -33.63 -7.45 -6.17
N ARG A 5 -34.28 -6.41 -6.73
CA ARG A 5 -33.70 -5.55 -7.78
C ARG A 5 -32.66 -4.57 -7.23
N GLU A 6 -32.82 -4.06 -6.03
CA GLU A 6 -31.90 -3.07 -5.43
C GLU A 6 -30.54 -3.69 -5.11
N THR A 7 -30.53 -4.93 -4.61
CA THR A 7 -29.28 -5.66 -4.32
C THR A 7 -28.49 -5.97 -5.60
N SER A 8 -29.17 -6.26 -6.71
CA SER A 8 -28.54 -6.52 -8.01
C SER A 8 -27.85 -5.28 -8.60
N ARG A 9 -28.47 -4.09 -8.48
CA ARG A 9 -27.91 -2.81 -8.95
C ARG A 9 -26.73 -2.37 -8.09
N ALA A 10 -26.84 -2.50 -6.76
CA ALA A 10 -25.74 -2.24 -5.83
C ALA A 10 -24.53 -3.11 -6.18
N THR A 11 -24.73 -4.41 -6.44
CA THR A 11 -23.66 -5.34 -6.81
C THR A 11 -22.98 -4.94 -8.12
N LYS A 12 -23.74 -4.51 -9.14
CA LYS A 12 -23.17 -4.00 -10.40
C LYS A 12 -22.35 -2.72 -10.19
N ALA A 13 -22.84 -1.79 -9.37
CA ALA A 13 -22.11 -0.57 -9.05
C ALA A 13 -20.79 -0.86 -8.31
N PHE A 14 -20.79 -1.79 -7.35
CA PHE A 14 -19.57 -2.22 -6.66
C PHE A 14 -18.55 -2.87 -7.60
N LEU A 15 -19.00 -3.73 -8.52
CA LEU A 15 -18.13 -4.34 -9.53
C LEU A 15 -17.52 -3.30 -10.48
N ALA A 16 -18.33 -2.34 -10.93
CA ALA A 16 -17.85 -1.25 -11.78
C ALA A 16 -16.81 -0.38 -11.05
N LYS A 17 -17.05 -0.09 -9.76
CA LYS A 17 -16.11 0.64 -8.90
C LYS A 17 -14.80 -0.12 -8.73
N PHE A 18 -14.85 -1.42 -8.46
CA PHE A 18 -13.65 -2.27 -8.38
C PHE A 18 -12.87 -2.25 -9.69
N ARG A 19 -13.55 -2.43 -10.83
CA ARG A 19 -12.92 -2.40 -12.17
C ARG A 19 -12.19 -1.08 -12.43
N ARG A 20 -12.84 0.06 -12.15
CA ARG A 20 -12.23 1.39 -12.30
C ARG A 20 -11.00 1.55 -11.42
N ARG A 21 -11.12 1.24 -10.12
CA ARG A 21 -10.00 1.34 -9.17
C ARG A 21 -8.83 0.43 -9.54
N LYS A 22 -9.12 -0.80 -9.96
CA LYS A 22 -8.11 -1.76 -10.42
C LYS A 22 -7.35 -1.23 -11.64
N HIS A 23 -8.05 -0.59 -12.57
CA HIS A 23 -7.39 0.03 -13.73
C HIS A 23 -6.50 1.20 -13.29
N THR A 24 -7.01 2.09 -12.44
CA THR A 24 -6.24 3.23 -11.93
C THR A 24 -4.96 2.80 -11.21
N ILE A 25 -5.04 1.78 -10.36
CA ILE A 25 -3.84 1.29 -9.65
C ILE A 25 -2.84 0.67 -10.63
N TYR A 26 -3.28 -0.05 -11.66
CA TYR A 26 -2.36 -0.58 -12.68
C TYR A 26 -1.62 0.53 -13.43
N SER A 27 -2.31 1.61 -13.80
CA SER A 27 -1.65 2.78 -14.39
C SER A 27 -0.61 3.35 -13.43
N LYS A 28 -0.94 3.53 -12.15
CA LYS A 28 0.00 4.06 -11.15
C LYS A 28 1.21 3.16 -10.92
N LEU A 29 1.04 1.83 -10.93
CA LEU A 29 2.15 0.90 -10.80
C LEU A 29 3.05 0.91 -12.03
N ARG A 30 2.47 1.13 -13.22
CA ARG A 30 3.25 1.35 -14.44
C ARG A 30 4.05 2.65 -14.37
N ASP A 31 3.43 3.75 -13.94
CA ASP A 31 4.13 5.02 -13.74
C ASP A 31 5.33 4.83 -12.80
N ILE A 32 5.16 4.12 -11.66
CA ILE A 32 6.26 3.82 -10.72
C ILE A 32 7.37 3.00 -11.39
N HIS A 33 7.00 1.99 -12.18
CA HIS A 33 7.98 1.20 -12.91
C HIS A 33 8.77 2.05 -13.91
N GLU A 34 8.10 2.87 -14.71
CA GLU A 34 8.73 3.69 -15.75
C GLU A 34 9.56 4.84 -15.15
N ASP A 35 9.04 5.54 -14.14
CA ASP A 35 9.66 6.72 -13.55
C ASP A 35 10.84 6.37 -12.62
N CYS A 36 10.73 5.24 -11.91
CA CYS A 36 11.71 4.86 -10.89
C CYS A 36 12.54 3.62 -11.26
N ASN A 37 12.30 3.03 -12.44
CA ASN A 37 12.88 1.76 -12.86
C ASN A 37 12.71 0.64 -11.79
N ALA A 38 11.57 0.65 -11.11
CA ALA A 38 11.28 -0.28 -10.02
C ALA A 38 10.60 -1.55 -10.54
N GLU A 39 10.94 -2.70 -9.99
CA GLU A 39 10.21 -3.95 -10.25
C GLU A 39 8.94 -4.00 -9.37
N VAL A 40 7.78 -4.11 -10.00
CA VAL A 40 6.50 -3.96 -9.32
C VAL A 40 5.57 -5.14 -9.64
N TYR A 41 5.02 -5.72 -8.57
CA TYR A 41 4.03 -6.79 -8.64
C TYR A 41 2.89 -6.52 -7.68
N LEU A 42 1.65 -6.71 -8.16
CA LEU A 42 0.44 -6.58 -7.35
C LEU A 42 -0.46 -7.80 -7.57
N ALA A 43 -0.75 -8.52 -6.49
CA ALA A 43 -1.78 -9.55 -6.45
C ALA A 43 -3.00 -9.06 -5.64
N ILE A 44 -4.19 -9.23 -6.21
CA ILE A 44 -5.46 -8.86 -5.57
C ILE A 44 -6.36 -10.08 -5.51
N ARG A 45 -6.77 -10.50 -4.30
CA ARG A 45 -7.85 -11.47 -4.12
C ARG A 45 -9.19 -10.74 -3.95
N TYR A 46 -10.11 -10.93 -4.91
CA TYR A 46 -11.44 -10.32 -4.86
C TYR A 46 -12.52 -11.33 -5.30
N ARG A 47 -13.49 -11.58 -4.42
CA ARG A 47 -14.61 -12.53 -4.64
C ARG A 47 -14.15 -13.91 -5.14
N GLY A 48 -13.09 -14.44 -4.52
CA GLY A 48 -12.53 -15.76 -4.84
C GLY A 48 -11.67 -15.80 -6.11
N LYS A 49 -11.49 -14.68 -6.82
CA LYS A 49 -10.62 -14.58 -7.99
C LYS A 49 -9.35 -13.82 -7.66
N PHE A 50 -8.25 -14.21 -8.30
CA PHE A 50 -6.99 -13.48 -8.27
C PHE A 50 -6.86 -12.61 -9.51
N TYR A 51 -6.40 -11.39 -9.30
CA TYR A 51 -6.03 -10.45 -10.36
C TYR A 51 -4.59 -10.03 -10.10
N CYS A 52 -3.72 -10.25 -11.08
CA CYS A 52 -2.32 -9.92 -10.96
C CYS A 52 -1.94 -8.80 -11.95
N PHE A 53 -0.94 -8.02 -11.56
CA PHE A 53 -0.21 -7.10 -12.42
C PHE A 53 1.26 -7.34 -12.15
N ALA A 54 2.04 -7.47 -13.22
CA ALA A 54 3.49 -7.46 -13.21
C ALA A 54 3.94 -6.38 -14.19
N ALA A 55 4.92 -5.57 -13.80
CA ALA A 55 5.48 -4.55 -14.67
C ALA A 55 6.39 -5.15 -15.75
N LEU A 56 7.07 -6.25 -15.41
CA LEU A 56 7.92 -7.04 -16.30
C LEU A 56 7.29 -8.41 -16.54
N ASP A 57 7.51 -8.97 -17.74
CA ASP A 57 7.17 -10.36 -18.08
C ASP A 57 8.21 -11.36 -17.54
N ASP A 58 8.68 -11.13 -16.31
CA ASP A 58 9.56 -12.07 -15.61
C ASP A 58 8.72 -13.02 -14.75
N THR A 59 8.80 -14.32 -15.04
CA THR A 59 8.11 -15.37 -14.28
C THR A 59 8.70 -15.61 -12.90
N ASN A 60 9.91 -15.12 -12.63
CA ASN A 60 10.58 -15.26 -11.34
C ASN A 60 10.22 -14.14 -10.35
N PHE A 61 9.46 -13.13 -10.80
CA PHE A 61 8.99 -12.03 -9.97
C PHE A 61 7.48 -12.19 -9.68
N PRO A 62 7.01 -12.01 -8.43
CA PRO A 62 7.75 -11.53 -7.26
C PRO A 62 8.69 -12.60 -6.69
N PRO A 63 9.81 -12.19 -6.08
CA PRO A 63 10.70 -13.13 -5.42
C PRO A 63 9.96 -13.86 -4.29
N PRO A 64 10.42 -15.07 -3.93
CA PRO A 64 9.84 -15.81 -2.82
C PRO A 64 9.93 -14.99 -1.52
N VAL A 65 8.99 -15.23 -0.60
CA VAL A 65 8.89 -14.49 0.68
C VAL A 65 10.20 -14.53 1.47
N SER A 66 10.99 -15.59 1.32
CA SER A 66 12.32 -15.75 1.92
C SER A 66 13.34 -14.70 1.47
N GLU A 67 13.21 -14.20 0.25
CA GLU A 67 14.12 -13.21 -0.36
C GLU A 67 13.64 -11.77 -0.16
N ILE A 68 12.40 -11.57 0.31
CA ILE A 68 11.88 -10.28 0.72
C ILE A 68 12.51 -9.91 2.08
N LEU A 69 13.81 -9.63 2.07
CA LEU A 69 14.60 -9.26 3.23
C LEU A 69 14.26 -7.81 3.63
N GLY A 70 13.35 -7.65 4.58
CA GLY A 70 13.39 -6.49 5.50
C GLY A 70 12.14 -5.62 5.66
N VAL A 71 11.07 -5.76 4.87
CA VAL A 71 9.94 -4.81 4.98
C VAL A 71 8.56 -5.46 4.76
N LEU A 72 8.28 -6.59 5.43
CA LEU A 72 6.91 -6.78 5.93
C LEU A 72 6.68 -5.84 7.13
N ARG A 73 6.96 -4.53 6.95
CA ARG A 73 6.17 -3.53 7.66
C ARG A 73 4.80 -3.64 7.01
N VAL A 74 4.00 -4.57 7.54
CA VAL A 74 2.56 -4.48 7.42
C VAL A 74 2.28 -3.04 7.80
N TYR A 75 1.94 -2.19 6.82
CA TYR A 75 1.44 -0.87 7.10
C TYR A 75 0.13 -1.11 7.84
N SER A 76 0.23 -1.23 9.17
CA SER A 76 -0.87 -1.06 10.09
C SER A 76 -1.57 0.18 9.61
N LYS A 77 -2.87 0.07 9.30
CA LYS A 77 -3.68 1.23 8.89
C LYS A 77 -3.26 2.40 9.79
N PRO A 78 -2.93 3.59 9.26
CA PRO A 78 -2.65 4.73 10.11
C PRO A 78 -3.83 4.84 11.08
N THR A 79 -3.55 4.72 12.37
CA THR A 79 -4.58 4.92 13.40
C THR A 79 -5.16 6.29 13.13
N PRO A 80 -6.49 6.43 12.98
CA PRO A 80 -7.07 7.76 12.86
C PRO A 80 -6.57 8.54 14.08
N PHE A 81 -5.88 9.65 13.82
CA PHE A 81 -5.33 10.53 14.84
C PHE A 81 -6.35 10.68 15.96
N SER A 82 -6.00 10.21 17.16
CA SER A 82 -6.72 10.58 18.36
C SER A 82 -6.73 12.10 18.42
N SER A 83 -7.92 12.64 18.64
CA SER A 83 -8.32 14.05 18.60
C SER A 83 -7.26 15.07 19.05
N PRO A 84 -7.32 16.31 18.52
CA PRO A 84 -6.41 17.39 18.91
C PRO A 84 -6.66 17.74 20.39
N GLY A 85 -5.70 17.47 21.27
CA GLY A 85 -5.86 17.85 22.68
C GLY A 85 -4.80 17.38 23.67
N SER A 86 -3.95 16.40 23.35
CA SER A 86 -2.86 16.00 24.26
C SER A 86 -1.56 16.69 23.87
N PHE A 87 -1.30 17.84 24.49
CA PHE A 87 0.03 18.42 24.59
C PHE A 87 0.98 17.37 25.16
N PHE A 88 1.89 16.87 24.33
CA PHE A 88 3.02 16.08 24.79
C PHE A 88 3.94 17.05 25.52
N ASN A 89 3.90 17.07 26.85
CA ASN A 89 5.01 17.65 27.61
C ASN A 89 6.20 16.70 27.41
N PRO A 90 7.30 17.14 26.77
CA PRO A 90 8.51 16.35 26.78
C PRO A 90 9.01 16.22 28.23
N PRO A 91 9.52 15.06 28.66
CA PRO A 91 10.22 14.97 29.93
C PRO A 91 11.45 15.88 29.85
N GLU A 92 11.42 16.93 30.69
CA GLU A 92 12.51 17.83 31.00
C GLU A 92 13.63 17.00 31.67
N ASN A 93 14.46 16.32 30.88
CA ASN A 93 15.80 15.83 31.23
C ASN A 93 16.35 14.96 30.09
N LEU A 94 16.98 15.58 29.10
CA LEU A 94 18.05 14.97 28.29
C LEU A 94 18.86 16.13 27.71
N ALA A 95 20.04 16.35 28.29
CA ALA A 95 20.99 17.39 27.94
C ALA A 95 21.42 17.30 26.45
N PRO A 96 21.80 18.41 25.82
CA PRO A 96 22.15 18.44 24.41
C PRO A 96 23.64 18.19 24.25
N ASP A 97 24.07 16.95 24.05
CA ASP A 97 25.45 16.70 23.64
C ASP A 97 25.52 15.74 22.43
N THR A 98 25.84 16.38 21.30
CA THR A 98 26.79 15.92 20.27
C THR A 98 26.40 14.72 19.40
N ILE A 99 25.84 15.01 18.23
CA ILE A 99 25.89 14.10 17.07
C ILE A 99 27.00 14.61 16.13
N GLU A 100 28.18 13.99 16.19
CA GLU A 100 29.23 14.16 15.18
C GLU A 100 28.79 13.49 13.87
N TRP A 101 28.67 14.27 12.80
CA TRP A 101 28.58 13.75 11.44
C TRP A 101 30.00 13.56 10.89
N LYS A 102 30.52 12.33 10.94
CA LYS A 102 31.73 11.98 10.18
C LYS A 102 31.37 11.68 8.73
N THR A 103 31.68 12.63 7.87
CA THR A 103 31.79 12.48 6.42
C THR A 103 32.90 11.49 6.10
N LEU A 104 32.58 10.38 5.45
CA LEU A 104 33.58 9.48 4.84
C LEU A 104 33.75 9.89 3.37
N ILE A 105 34.99 10.24 3.03
CA ILE A 105 35.51 10.28 1.65
C ILE A 105 35.92 8.85 1.29
#